data_AF-A0A453CNG1-F1
#
_entry.id   AF-A0A453CNG1-F1
#
_cell.length_a   1.000
_cell.length_b   1.000
_cell.length_c   1.000
_cell.angle_alpha   90.00
_cell.angle_beta   90.00
_cell.angle_gamma   90.00
#
_symmetry.space_group_name_H-M   'P 1'
#
loop_
_entity.id
_entity.type
_entity.pdbx_description
1 polymer ?
#
loop_
_entity_poly.entity_id
_entity_poly.type
_entity_poly.pdbx_seq_one_letter_code
_entity_poly.pdbx_strand_id
1 'polypeptide(L)'
;GPSQAIWLLGRVFIDVQLKVKCKKESEDEVLTYKFYEFRQDFRFGLLIPRPIPCKRCTLEFALAVLPSSVQATVGVRVVDGSWPDQCPGLVACSTDSVKGGKVVLLDFPDGKLPTKSDGVVELVRHVVSVDEPKGKLVVSMKASRDGFSAQCTVDFEMQASGRSTDVCDLIFCKMEVTVCWSTLLLQNILE
;
A
#
# COMPACT_ATOMS: atom_id res chain seq x y z
N GLY A 1 -5.61 -4.62 -2.81
CA GLY A 1 -4.60 -4.19 -3.81
C GLY A 1 -4.02 -5.45 -4.43
N PRO A 2 -3.17 -5.34 -5.45
CA PRO A 2 -2.56 -6.53 -6.02
C PRO A 2 -1.65 -7.21 -4.97
N SER A 3 -1.58 -8.53 -5.01
CA SER A 3 -0.74 -9.33 -4.10
C SER A 3 0.73 -9.38 -4.53
N GLN A 4 1.02 -8.85 -5.72
CA GLN A 4 2.35 -8.76 -6.33
C GLN A 4 2.43 -7.49 -7.20
N ALA A 5 3.63 -7.06 -7.55
CA ALA A 5 3.78 -5.96 -8.50
C ALA A 5 3.40 -6.39 -9.93
N ILE A 6 2.86 -5.45 -10.70
CA ILE A 6 2.28 -5.72 -12.03
C ILE A 6 3.26 -5.26 -13.10
N TRP A 7 3.64 -6.16 -14.01
CA TRP A 7 4.41 -5.82 -15.20
C TRP A 7 3.51 -5.26 -16.29
N LEU A 8 3.89 -4.10 -16.82
CA LEU A 8 3.25 -3.52 -18.00
C LEU A 8 3.90 -4.02 -19.29
N LEU A 9 3.77 -5.31 -19.58
CA LEU A 9 4.20 -5.91 -20.84
C LEU A 9 3.02 -5.91 -21.82
N GLY A 10 3.09 -5.09 -22.86
CA GLY A 10 2.03 -4.97 -23.87
C GLY A 10 0.78 -4.28 -23.32
N ARG A 11 -0.22 -5.07 -22.89
CA ARG A 11 -1.52 -4.58 -22.39
C ARG A 11 -1.80 -5.15 -21.01
N VAL A 12 -2.00 -4.28 -20.04
CA VAL A 12 -2.49 -4.65 -18.70
C VAL A 12 -3.92 -4.17 -18.56
N PHE A 13 -4.77 -5.03 -18.02
CA PHE A 13 -6.15 -4.72 -17.75
C PHE A 13 -6.36 -4.65 -16.24
N ILE A 14 -6.95 -3.54 -15.77
CA ILE A 14 -7.28 -3.35 -14.36
C ILE A 14 -8.77 -3.15 -14.25
N ASP A 15 -9.43 -4.04 -13.52
CA ASP A 15 -10.79 -3.92 -13.09
C ASP A 15 -10.87 -3.22 -11.73
N VAL A 16 -11.75 -2.22 -11.65
CA VAL A 16 -12.01 -1.47 -10.43
C VAL A 16 -13.48 -1.63 -10.10
N GLN A 17 -13.75 -2.26 -8.96
CA GLN A 17 -15.09 -2.53 -8.49
C GLN A 17 -15.29 -2.02 -7.07
N LEU A 18 -16.39 -1.31 -6.83
CA LEU A 18 -16.85 -0.96 -5.49
C LEU A 18 -18.12 -1.75 -5.19
N LYS A 19 -18.09 -2.48 -4.08
CA LYS A 19 -19.22 -3.24 -3.58
C LYS A 19 -19.60 -2.78 -2.18
N VAL A 20 -20.90 -2.78 -1.89
CA VAL A 20 -21.40 -2.80 -0.51
C VAL A 20 -21.43 -4.26 -0.08
N LYS A 21 -20.70 -4.58 0.99
CA LYS A 21 -20.70 -5.92 1.58
C LYS A 21 -21.98 -6.13 2.39
N CYS A 22 -22.70 -7.21 2.10
CA CYS A 22 -23.87 -7.65 2.84
C CYS A 22 -23.52 -8.83 3.77
N LYS A 23 -24.54 -9.41 4.44
CA LYS A 23 -24.31 -10.57 5.33
C LYS A 23 -23.78 -11.78 4.56
N LYS A 24 -24.19 -11.94 3.30
CA LYS A 24 -23.71 -12.98 2.39
C LYS A 24 -23.14 -12.33 1.15
N GLU A 25 -22.07 -12.91 0.62
CA GLU A 25 -21.43 -12.42 -0.60
C GLU A 25 -22.38 -12.42 -1.81
N SER A 26 -23.32 -13.37 -1.87
CA SER A 26 -24.36 -13.41 -2.92
C SER A 26 -25.32 -12.22 -2.88
N GLU A 27 -25.36 -11.48 -1.77
CA GLU A 27 -26.21 -10.30 -1.57
C GLU A 27 -25.42 -9.00 -1.75
N ASP A 28 -24.10 -9.05 -2.01
CA ASP A 28 -23.28 -7.86 -2.20
C ASP A 28 -23.77 -7.02 -3.38
N GLU A 29 -23.97 -5.73 -3.16
CA GLU A 29 -24.39 -4.79 -4.21
C GLU A 29 -23.17 -4.14 -4.87
N VAL A 30 -23.05 -4.24 -6.19
CA VAL A 30 -22.04 -3.53 -6.97
C VAL A 30 -22.49 -2.09 -7.22
N LEU A 31 -21.83 -1.12 -6.60
CA LEU A 31 -22.15 0.31 -6.78
C LEU A 31 -21.54 0.89 -8.06
N THR A 32 -20.34 0.42 -8.42
CA THR A 32 -19.70 0.77 -9.69
C THR A 32 -18.74 -0.34 -10.12
N TYR A 33 -18.53 -0.42 -11.42
CA TYR A 33 -17.54 -1.27 -12.05
C TYR A 33 -16.95 -0.51 -13.23
N LYS A 34 -15.63 -0.43 -13.29
CA LYS A 34 -14.88 0.14 -14.41
C LYS A 34 -13.71 -0.75 -14.77
N PHE A 35 -13.33 -0.65 -16.02
CA PHE A 35 -12.24 -1.40 -16.60
C PHE A 35 -11.31 -0.43 -17.31
N TYR A 36 -10.01 -0.59 -17.09
CA TYR A 36 -8.98 0.23 -17.69
C TYR A 36 -7.98 -0.64 -18.44
N GLU A 37 -7.70 -0.28 -19.68
CA GLU A 37 -6.59 -0.82 -20.47
C GLU A 37 -5.39 0.12 -20.33
N PHE A 38 -4.26 -0.45 -19.94
CA PHE A 38 -2.95 0.21 -19.87
C PHE A 38 -2.04 -0.37 -20.93
N ARG A 39 -1.29 0.51 -21.59
CA ARG A 39 -0.34 0.18 -22.65
C ARG A 39 1.04 0.70 -22.31
N GLN A 40 2.07 0.20 -22.99
CA GLN A 40 3.46 0.56 -22.71
C GLN A 40 3.83 2.02 -23.06
N ASP A 41 2.95 2.78 -23.71
CA ASP A 41 3.16 4.18 -24.11
C ASP A 41 2.89 5.22 -22.98
N PHE A 42 2.69 4.76 -21.75
CA PHE A 42 2.39 5.63 -20.62
C PHE A 42 3.61 6.44 -20.14
N ARG A 43 3.36 7.68 -19.70
CA ARG A 43 4.40 8.53 -19.11
C ARG A 43 4.84 7.98 -17.75
N PHE A 44 6.13 7.70 -17.61
CA PHE A 44 6.73 7.18 -16.40
C PHE A 44 6.73 8.21 -15.25
N GLY A 45 6.65 7.72 -14.01
CA GLY A 45 6.81 8.53 -12.78
C GLY A 45 5.69 9.53 -12.48
N LEU A 46 4.71 9.68 -13.37
CA LEU A 46 3.57 10.56 -13.17
C LEU A 46 2.41 9.79 -12.53
N LEU A 47 1.93 10.28 -11.38
CA LEU A 47 0.69 9.80 -10.79
C LEU A 47 -0.49 10.29 -11.63
N ILE A 48 -1.22 9.36 -12.25
CA ILE A 48 -2.36 9.69 -13.11
C ILE A 48 -3.66 9.35 -12.35
N PRO A 49 -4.37 10.35 -11.80
CA PRO A 49 -5.67 10.11 -11.19
C PRO A 49 -6.72 9.78 -12.26
N ARG A 50 -7.58 8.82 -11.94
CA ARG A 50 -8.70 8.34 -12.75
C ARG A 50 -9.95 8.38 -11.87
N PRO A 51 -10.71 9.48 -11.90
CA PRO A 51 -11.97 9.55 -11.19
C PRO A 51 -12.98 8.59 -11.83
N ILE A 52 -13.69 7.84 -10.99
CA ILE A 52 -14.77 6.94 -11.35
C ILE A 52 -16.03 7.43 -10.64
N PRO A 53 -16.90 8.17 -11.33
CA PRO A 53 -18.18 8.58 -10.78
C PRO A 53 -19.03 7.35 -10.42
N CYS A 54 -19.62 7.37 -9.24
CA CYS A 54 -20.57 6.37 -8.74
C CYS A 54 -21.87 7.08 -8.33
N LYS A 55 -22.92 6.30 -8.05
CA LYS A 55 -24.24 6.86 -7.67
C LYS A 55 -24.19 7.78 -6.43
N ARG A 56 -23.28 7.52 -5.49
CA ARG A 56 -23.21 8.20 -4.17
C ARG A 56 -21.84 8.74 -3.81
N CYS A 57 -20.82 8.51 -4.64
CA CYS A 57 -19.45 8.92 -4.38
C CYS A 57 -18.67 8.99 -5.70
N THR A 58 -17.44 9.50 -5.64
CA THR A 58 -16.46 9.36 -6.72
C THR A 58 -15.31 8.56 -6.17
N LEU A 59 -14.99 7.43 -6.80
CA LEU A 59 -13.76 6.71 -6.48
C LEU A 59 -12.62 7.37 -7.22
N GLU A 60 -11.47 7.47 -6.57
CA GLU A 60 -10.25 7.89 -7.22
C GLU A 60 -9.31 6.68 -7.30
N PHE A 61 -9.01 6.29 -8.53
CA PHE A 61 -7.98 5.29 -8.82
C PHE A 61 -6.76 6.02 -9.38
N ALA A 62 -5.59 5.84 -8.80
CA ALA A 62 -4.36 6.44 -9.30
C ALA A 62 -3.28 5.38 -9.47
N LEU A 63 -2.46 5.54 -10.50
CA LEU A 63 -1.30 4.69 -10.77
C LEU A 63 -0.15 5.54 -11.27
N ALA A 64 1.06 4.99 -11.11
CA ALA A 64 2.25 5.47 -11.76
C ALA A 64 2.97 4.27 -12.37
N VAL A 65 3.53 4.45 -13.56
CA VAL A 65 4.34 3.43 -14.24
C VAL A 65 5.81 3.74 -13.96
N LEU A 66 6.56 2.73 -13.53
CA LEU A 66 8.01 2.84 -13.32
C LEU A 66 8.74 2.16 -14.49
N PRO A 67 9.87 2.72 -14.99
CA PRO A 67 10.64 2.09 -16.08
C PRO A 67 11.24 0.73 -15.68
N SER A 68 11.74 0.63 -14.45
CA SER A 68 12.25 -0.59 -13.83
C SER A 68 11.95 -0.51 -12.33
N SER A 69 11.63 -1.65 -11.71
CA SER A 69 11.29 -1.67 -10.29
C SER A 69 11.48 -3.03 -9.65
N VAL A 70 11.77 -3.01 -8.37
CA VAL A 70 11.66 -4.18 -7.49
C VAL A 70 10.32 -4.18 -6.77
N GLN A 71 9.86 -5.38 -6.40
CA GLN A 71 8.76 -5.52 -5.47
C GLN A 71 9.27 -5.37 -4.04
N ALA A 72 8.65 -4.45 -3.31
CA ALA A 72 8.80 -4.32 -1.87
C ALA A 72 7.55 -4.86 -1.18
N THR A 73 7.73 -5.89 -0.36
CA THR A 73 6.66 -6.47 0.47
C THR A 73 6.82 -6.02 1.91
N VAL A 74 5.95 -5.13 2.35
CA VAL A 74 5.96 -4.48 3.66
C VAL A 74 5.20 -5.32 4.68
N GLY A 75 5.85 -5.62 5.80
CA GLY A 75 5.24 -6.14 7.01
C GLY A 75 5.43 -5.17 8.17
N VAL A 76 4.50 -5.19 9.12
CA VAL A 76 4.56 -4.37 10.34
C VAL A 76 4.25 -5.23 11.55
N ARG A 77 5.02 -5.07 12.63
CA ARG A 77 4.83 -5.77 13.90
C ARG A 77 4.99 -4.81 15.07
N VAL A 78 4.11 -4.90 16.06
CA VAL A 78 4.31 -4.23 17.36
C VAL A 78 5.37 -5.01 18.14
N VAL A 79 6.46 -4.35 18.52
CA VAL A 79 7.60 -4.98 19.23
C VAL A 79 7.79 -4.44 20.64
N ASP A 80 7.20 -3.29 20.96
CA ASP A 80 7.22 -2.68 22.29
C ASP A 80 6.01 -1.76 22.47
N GLY A 81 5.49 -1.64 23.69
CA GLY A 81 4.29 -0.86 24.00
C GLY A 81 3.01 -1.37 23.33
N SER A 82 2.01 -0.50 23.21
CA SER A 82 0.69 -0.86 22.68
C SER A 82 0.02 0.31 21.97
N TRP A 83 -0.73 0.03 20.90
CA TRP A 83 -1.54 1.05 20.25
C TRP A 83 -2.67 1.53 21.18
N PRO A 84 -2.89 2.84 21.35
CA PRO A 84 -3.90 3.36 22.26
C PRO A 84 -5.31 3.05 21.76
N ASP A 85 -6.17 2.60 22.68
CA ASP A 85 -7.57 2.29 22.38
C ASP A 85 -8.29 3.49 21.75
N GLN A 86 -9.08 3.22 20.71
CA GLN A 86 -9.92 4.21 20.03
C GLN A 86 -9.10 5.40 19.49
N CYS A 87 -7.85 5.15 19.09
CA CYS A 87 -7.02 6.14 18.41
C CYS A 87 -6.89 5.76 16.94
N PRO A 88 -7.60 6.47 16.03
CA PRO A 88 -7.49 6.26 14.60
C PRO A 88 -6.04 6.25 14.12
N GLY A 89 -5.73 5.34 13.20
CA GLY A 89 -4.39 5.23 12.65
C GLY A 89 -4.34 4.96 11.16
N LEU A 90 -3.19 5.30 10.59
CA LEU A 90 -2.90 5.19 9.17
C LEU A 90 -1.48 4.69 8.98
N VAL A 91 -1.33 3.57 8.27
CA VAL A 91 -0.06 3.06 7.76
C VAL A 91 -0.06 3.24 6.24
N ALA A 92 0.94 3.95 5.73
CA ALA A 92 1.04 4.22 4.31
C ALA A 92 2.48 4.37 3.89
N CYS A 93 2.74 4.09 2.62
CA CYS A 93 4.05 4.26 2.03
C CYS A 93 4.04 5.21 0.83
N SER A 94 5.20 5.71 0.50
CA SER A 94 5.47 6.53 -0.69
C SER A 94 6.84 6.19 -1.25
N THR A 95 7.03 6.48 -2.54
CA THR A 95 8.34 6.41 -3.19
C THR A 95 8.78 7.81 -3.62
N ASP A 96 10.07 8.01 -3.73
CA ASP A 96 10.68 9.26 -4.21
C ASP A 96 10.46 9.48 -5.72
N SER A 97 10.38 8.40 -6.49
CA SER A 97 10.15 8.42 -7.94
C SER A 97 8.75 8.88 -8.36
N VAL A 98 7.75 8.76 -7.47
CA VAL A 98 6.36 9.12 -7.75
C VAL A 98 5.92 10.28 -6.87
N LYS A 99 6.07 11.51 -7.37
CA LYS A 99 5.68 12.72 -6.63
C LYS A 99 4.19 12.70 -6.27
N GLY A 100 3.89 12.90 -4.98
CA GLY A 100 2.53 12.85 -4.45
C GLY A 100 1.90 11.45 -4.41
N GLY A 101 2.63 10.41 -4.85
CA GLY A 101 2.20 9.02 -4.79
C GLY A 101 2.23 8.51 -3.36
N LYS A 102 1.06 8.12 -2.85
CA LYS A 102 0.92 7.48 -1.55
C LYS A 102 0.07 6.23 -1.69
N VAL A 103 0.57 5.11 -1.19
CA VAL A 103 -0.16 3.85 -1.09
C VAL A 103 -0.54 3.62 0.36
N VAL A 104 -1.84 3.66 0.65
CA VAL A 104 -2.36 3.29 1.97
C VAL A 104 -2.28 1.78 2.12
N LEU A 105 -1.51 1.32 3.11
CA LEU A 105 -1.32 -0.09 3.44
C LEU A 105 -2.40 -0.57 4.42
N LEU A 106 -2.76 0.31 5.35
CA LEU A 106 -3.80 0.07 6.35
C LEU A 106 -4.36 1.42 6.82
N ASP A 107 -5.68 1.51 6.89
CA ASP A 107 -6.43 2.64 7.48
C ASP A 107 -7.48 2.05 8.42
N PHE A 108 -7.47 2.46 9.68
CA PHE A 108 -8.31 1.91 10.74
C PHE A 108 -8.93 3.04 11.57
N PRO A 109 -10.02 3.65 11.06
CA PRO A 109 -10.64 4.83 11.64
C PRO A 109 -11.38 4.55 12.96
N ASP A 110 -11.66 3.28 13.27
CA ASP A 110 -12.22 2.87 14.57
C ASP A 110 -11.18 2.84 15.70
N GLY A 111 -9.90 3.06 15.35
CA GLY A 111 -8.78 3.07 16.28
C GLY A 111 -8.46 1.71 16.88
N LYS A 112 -8.94 0.63 16.27
CA LYS A 112 -8.59 -0.75 16.66
C LYS A 112 -7.53 -1.28 15.72
N LEU A 113 -6.28 -1.31 16.18
CA LEU A 113 -5.18 -1.83 15.38
C LEU A 113 -5.38 -3.35 15.17
N PRO A 114 -5.58 -3.82 13.92
CA PRO A 114 -5.76 -5.24 13.65
C PRO A 114 -4.42 -5.96 13.82
N THR A 115 -4.28 -6.66 14.95
CA THR A 115 -3.05 -7.35 15.35
C THR A 115 -3.33 -8.80 15.71
N LYS A 116 -2.42 -9.68 15.27
CA LYS A 116 -2.36 -11.09 15.68
C LYS A 116 -1.76 -11.22 17.07
N SER A 117 -1.86 -12.40 17.67
CA SER A 117 -1.30 -12.69 19.01
C SER A 117 0.22 -12.51 19.10
N ASP A 118 0.94 -12.58 17.97
CA ASP A 118 2.38 -12.37 17.87
C ASP A 118 2.77 -10.91 17.53
N GLY A 119 1.82 -9.98 17.62
CA GLY A 119 2.01 -8.55 17.35
C GLY A 119 2.04 -8.18 15.87
N VAL A 120 1.92 -9.14 14.95
CA VAL A 120 1.88 -8.85 13.50
C VAL A 120 0.61 -8.07 13.16
N VAL A 121 0.78 -6.93 12.51
CA VAL A 121 -0.30 -6.08 12.05
C VAL A 121 -0.84 -6.61 10.72
N GLU A 122 -2.16 -6.77 10.63
CA GLU A 122 -2.83 -7.26 9.44
C GLU A 122 -3.07 -6.11 8.45
N LEU A 123 -2.09 -5.91 7.56
CA LEU A 123 -2.19 -4.90 6.51
C LEU A 123 -3.20 -5.33 5.42
N VAL A 124 -3.96 -4.35 4.91
CA VAL A 124 -4.89 -4.56 3.77
C VAL A 124 -4.14 -4.61 2.44
N ARG A 125 -3.00 -3.92 2.37
CA ARG A 125 -2.05 -3.98 1.25
C ARG A 125 -0.64 -4.06 1.81
N HIS A 126 0.22 -4.82 1.16
CA HIS A 126 1.61 -5.00 1.59
C HIS A 126 2.60 -4.88 0.45
N VAL A 127 2.17 -4.84 -0.82
CA VAL A 127 3.08 -4.77 -1.97
C VAL A 127 3.14 -3.37 -2.57
N VAL A 128 4.37 -2.92 -2.85
CA VAL A 128 4.70 -1.62 -3.45
C VAL A 128 5.82 -1.83 -4.47
N SER A 129 5.73 -1.19 -5.64
CA SER A 129 6.84 -1.15 -6.60
C SER A 129 7.77 0.02 -6.26
N VAL A 130 9.07 -0.25 -6.20
CA VAL A 130 10.11 0.76 -5.90
C VAL A 130 11.07 0.84 -7.07
N ASP A 131 11.35 2.06 -7.54
CA ASP A 131 12.08 2.33 -8.77
C ASP A 131 13.55 1.88 -8.70
N GLU A 132 14.08 1.35 -9.79
CA GLU A 132 15.48 0.92 -9.92
C GLU A 132 16.37 1.94 -10.63
N PRO A 133 17.66 2.08 -10.24
CA PRO A 133 18.38 1.30 -9.22
C PRO A 133 18.55 2.04 -7.87
N LYS A 134 17.90 3.20 -7.69
CA LYS A 134 18.13 4.09 -6.54
C LYS A 134 16.86 4.50 -5.80
N GLY A 135 15.74 3.85 -6.08
CA GLY A 135 14.48 4.20 -5.45
C GLY A 135 14.52 4.05 -3.95
N LYS A 136 13.70 4.84 -3.28
CA LYS A 136 13.57 4.83 -1.82
C LYS A 136 12.13 4.57 -1.44
N LEU A 137 11.91 3.60 -0.55
CA LEU A 137 10.61 3.36 0.06
C LEU A 137 10.55 4.06 1.40
N VAL A 138 9.53 4.89 1.58
CA VAL A 138 9.24 5.55 2.85
C VAL A 138 7.97 4.96 3.41
N VAL A 139 8.01 4.43 4.64
CA VAL A 139 6.83 3.93 5.36
C VAL A 139 6.53 4.90 6.50
N SER A 140 5.31 5.42 6.49
CA SER A 140 4.81 6.38 7.47
C SER A 140 3.67 5.79 8.27
N MET A 141 3.67 6.08 9.57
CA MET A 141 2.62 5.69 10.50
C MET A 141 2.12 6.94 11.20
N LYS A 142 0.80 7.07 11.32
CA LYS A 142 0.16 8.18 12.01
C LYS A 142 -0.89 7.65 12.96
N ALA A 143 -0.97 8.26 14.13
CA ALA A 143 -2.04 8.08 15.10
C ALA A 143 -2.56 9.46 15.49
N SER A 144 -3.88 9.66 15.49
CA SER A 144 -4.45 10.97 15.83
C SER A 144 -5.81 10.84 16.49
N ARG A 145 -6.02 11.53 17.61
CA ARG A 145 -7.28 11.64 18.34
C ARG A 145 -7.28 12.94 19.13
N ASP A 146 -8.34 13.74 19.09
CA ASP A 146 -8.60 14.92 19.93
C ASP A 146 -7.44 15.40 20.83
N GLY A 147 -6.62 16.32 20.31
CA GLY A 147 -5.49 16.92 21.03
C GLY A 147 -4.23 16.05 21.12
N PHE A 148 -4.28 14.80 20.67
CA PHE A 148 -3.17 13.87 20.54
C PHE A 148 -2.87 13.56 19.08
N SER A 149 -1.60 13.66 18.71
CA SER A 149 -1.10 13.18 17.42
C SER A 149 0.31 12.65 17.57
N ALA A 150 0.57 11.50 16.95
CA ALA A 150 1.89 10.93 16.83
C ALA A 150 2.12 10.53 15.38
N GLN A 151 3.33 10.76 14.89
CA GLN A 151 3.73 10.35 13.56
C GLN A 151 5.17 9.88 13.61
N CYS A 152 5.43 8.80 12.88
CA CYS A 152 6.77 8.31 12.66
C CYS A 152 6.93 7.89 11.20
N THR A 153 8.15 7.94 10.72
CA THR A 153 8.53 7.53 9.37
C THR A 153 9.84 6.76 9.44
N VAL A 154 9.92 5.65 8.71
CA VAL A 154 11.16 4.92 8.44
C VAL A 154 11.36 4.85 6.93
N ASP A 155 12.61 4.71 6.52
CA ASP A 155 12.94 4.70 5.11
C ASP A 155 13.94 3.61 4.75
N PHE A 156 13.81 3.12 3.52
CA PHE A 156 14.61 2.01 3.03
C PHE A 156 15.10 2.32 1.62
N GLU A 157 16.41 2.26 1.43
CA GLU A 157 16.99 2.17 0.10
C GLU A 157 16.56 0.85 -0.55
N MET A 158 16.26 0.90 -1.83
CA MET A 158 15.88 -0.31 -2.56
C MET A 158 17.00 -1.36 -2.53
N GLN A 159 16.61 -2.62 -2.54
CA GLN A 159 17.52 -3.74 -2.74
C GLN A 159 16.98 -4.63 -3.87
N ALA A 160 17.87 -5.27 -4.62
CA ALA A 160 17.47 -6.24 -5.65
C ALA A 160 16.74 -7.45 -5.03
N SER A 161 17.21 -7.90 -3.86
CA SER A 161 16.61 -9.01 -3.13
C SER A 161 16.99 -8.94 -1.65
N GLY A 162 16.22 -9.60 -0.80
CA GLY A 162 16.57 -9.78 0.61
C GLY A 162 15.57 -9.12 1.55
N ARG A 163 16.03 -8.70 2.72
CA ARG A 163 15.18 -8.16 3.77
C ARG A 163 15.85 -6.96 4.43
N SER A 164 15.10 -5.87 4.52
CA SER A 164 15.45 -4.69 5.34
C SER A 164 14.48 -4.58 6.50
N THR A 165 14.95 -4.09 7.65
CA THR A 165 14.13 -3.89 8.83
C THR A 165 14.54 -2.59 9.52
N ASP A 166 13.55 -1.84 10.00
CA ASP A 166 13.75 -0.65 10.83
C ASP A 166 12.59 -0.50 11.81
N VAL A 167 12.76 0.31 12.86
CA VAL A 167 11.79 0.48 13.93
C VAL A 167 11.26 1.91 13.95
N CYS A 168 9.94 2.02 13.91
CA CYS A 168 9.22 3.28 14.04
C CYS A 168 8.74 3.48 15.48
N ASP A 169 9.17 4.56 16.14
CA ASP A 169 8.75 4.90 17.51
C ASP A 169 7.64 5.96 17.49
N LEU A 170 6.46 5.60 17.98
CA LEU A 170 5.28 6.49 18.10
C LEU A 170 5.08 7.01 19.53
N ILE A 171 6.09 6.94 20.40
CA ILE A 171 6.09 7.30 21.83
C ILE A 171 5.33 6.29 22.70
N PHE A 172 4.16 5.81 22.26
CA PHE A 172 3.35 4.81 22.99
C PHE A 172 3.62 3.37 22.56
N CYS A 173 4.14 3.16 21.34
CA CYS A 173 4.55 1.85 20.87
C CYS A 173 5.69 1.97 19.86
N LYS A 174 6.47 0.90 19.76
CA LYS A 174 7.47 0.70 18.71
C LYS A 174 6.95 -0.33 17.72
N MET A 175 6.99 0.04 16.45
CA MET A 175 6.54 -0.77 15.34
C MET A 175 7.73 -1.12 14.46
N GLU A 176 8.10 -2.39 14.44
CA GLU A 176 9.08 -2.92 13.49
C GLU A 176 8.44 -2.97 12.10
N VAL A 177 9.09 -2.33 11.13
CA VAL A 177 8.77 -2.41 9.72
C VAL A 177 9.78 -3.33 9.05
N THR A 178 9.30 -4.35 8.38
CA THR A 178 10.11 -5.25 7.57
C THR A 178 9.75 -5.09 6.11
N VAL A 179 10.75 -5.00 5.24
CA VAL A 179 10.57 -4.97 3.79
C VAL A 179 11.31 -6.15 3.19
N CYS A 180 10.57 -7.07 2.56
CA CYS A 180 11.13 -8.13 1.74
C CYS A 180 11.21 -7.66 0.29
N TRP A 181 12.41 -7.70 -0.28
CA TRP A 181 12.71 -7.26 -1.63
C TRP A 181 12.80 -8.44 -2.59
N SER A 182 12.23 -8.29 -3.77
CA SER A 182 12.41 -9.24 -4.86
C SER A 182 12.35 -8.53 -6.21
N THR A 183 13.35 -8.79 -7.05
CA THR A 183 13.25 -8.50 -8.48
C THR A 183 12.05 -9.24 -9.05
N LEU A 184 11.28 -8.56 -9.88
CA LEU A 184 10.26 -9.25 -10.63
C LEU A 184 10.95 -9.94 -11.81
N LEU A 185 11.04 -11.27 -11.80
CA LEU A 185 11.62 -12.01 -12.92
C LEU A 185 10.55 -12.31 -13.97
N LEU A 186 10.84 -11.96 -15.22
CA LEU A 186 9.98 -12.19 -16.40
C LEU A 186 9.67 -13.69 -16.61
N GLN A 187 10.49 -14.59 -16.08
CA GLN A 187 10.31 -16.05 -16.18
C GLN A 187 9.09 -16.57 -15.41
N ASN A 188 8.62 -15.88 -14.36
CA ASN A 188 7.53 -16.39 -13.50
C ASN A 188 6.12 -16.05 -14.02
N ILE A 189 5.99 -15.50 -15.23
CA ILE A 189 4.71 -15.03 -15.80
C ILE A 189 4.33 -15.80 -17.08
N LEU A 190 5.23 -16.66 -17.59
CA LEU A 190 5.02 -17.45 -18.80
C LEU A 190 4.80 -18.95 -18.54
N GLU A 191 4.56 -19.34 -17.29
CA GLU A 191 4.11 -20.70 -16.93
C GLU A 191 2.60 -20.75 -16.68
#